data_AF-A0A1L5KH42-F1
#
_entry.id   AF-A0A1L5KH42-F1
#
_cell.length_a   1.000
_cell.length_b   1.000
_cell.length_c   1.000
_cell.angle_alpha   90.00
_cell.angle_beta   90.00
_cell.angle_gamma   90.00
#
_symmetry.space_group_name_H-M   'P 1'
#
loop_
_entity.id
_entity.type
_entity.pdbx_description
1 polymer ?
#
loop_
_entity_poly.entity_id
_entity_poly.type
_entity_poly.pdbx_seq_one_letter_code
_entity_poly.pdbx_strand_id
1 'polypeptide(L)' 'MKRPEKEAVVAQLTEEFRNADAVYLTEYRGLTVPQISDLREKLGRDTSYTVAKNTLARIAAKEAGIEG' A
#
# COMPACT_ATOMS: atom_id res chain seq x y z
N MET A 1 12.18 0.24 11.82
CA MET A 1 11.50 -1.05 11.87
C MET A 1 12.50 -2.18 12.06
N LYS A 2 12.25 -3.05 13.04
CA LYS A 2 12.98 -4.31 13.22
C LYS A 2 12.59 -5.31 12.11
N ARG A 3 13.33 -6.39 11.95
CA ARG A 3 13.03 -7.41 10.91
C ARG A 3 11.62 -8.00 11.04
N PRO A 4 11.14 -8.41 12.24
CA PRO A 4 9.80 -8.97 12.38
C PRO A 4 8.68 -7.99 12.00
N GLU A 5 8.86 -6.70 12.30
CA GLU A 5 7.89 -5.67 11.92
C GLU A 5 7.78 -5.50 10.41
N LYS A 6 8.90 -5.61 9.69
CA LYS A 6 8.90 -5.54 8.22
C LYS A 6 8.23 -6.77 7.60
N GLU A 7 8.46 -7.94 8.17
CA GLU A 7 7.82 -9.19 7.75
C GLU A 7 6.31 -9.13 7.96
N ALA A 8 5.85 -8.59 9.09
CA ALA A 8 4.43 -8.35 9.35
C ALA A 8 3.81 -7.38 8.32
N VAL A 9 4.50 -6.29 8.00
CA VAL A 9 4.04 -5.33 6.97
C VAL A 9 3.98 -5.97 5.58
N VAL A 10 4.97 -6.80 5.22
CA VAL A 10 4.96 -7.52 3.95
C VAL A 10 3.76 -8.48 3.89
N ALA A 11 3.55 -9.28 4.94
CA ALA A 11 2.42 -10.21 5.01
C ALA A 11 1.06 -9.49 4.88
N GLN A 12 0.90 -8.35 5.55
CA GLN A 12 -0.32 -7.54 5.43
C GLN A 12 -0.52 -7.02 4.00
N LEU A 13 0.52 -6.45 3.38
CA LEU A 13 0.43 -5.92 2.02
C LEU A 13 0.16 -7.04 1.00
N THR A 14 0.75 -8.22 1.17
CA THR A 14 0.49 -9.38 0.32
C THR A 14 -0.98 -9.79 0.36
N GLU A 15 -1.60 -9.79 1.55
CA GLU A 15 -3.02 -10.11 1.72
C GLU A 15 -3.92 -9.03 1.10
N GLU A 16 -3.61 -7.75 1.33
CA GLU A 16 -4.32 -6.62 0.70
C GLU A 16 -4.26 -6.71 -0.83
N PHE A 17 -3.10 -7.04 -1.40
CA PHE A 17 -2.92 -7.19 -2.84
C PHE A 17 -3.67 -8.38 -3.45
N ARG A 18 -3.80 -9.50 -2.72
CA ARG A 18 -4.55 -10.67 -3.20
C ARG A 18 -6.06 -10.44 -3.17
N ASN A 19 -6.55 -9.66 -2.21
CA ASN A 19 -7.97 -9.39 -2.03
C ASN A 19 -8.45 -8.17 -2.83
N ALA A 20 -7.55 -7.38 -3.41
CA ALA A 20 -7.90 -6.21 -4.19
C ALA A 20 -8.24 -6.58 -5.64
N ASP A 21 -9.34 -6.03 -6.17
CA ASP A 21 -9.69 -6.16 -7.59
C ASP A 21 -8.72 -5.38 -8.49
N ALA A 22 -8.16 -4.27 -7.99
CA ALA A 22 -7.21 -3.43 -8.69
C ALA A 22 -6.26 -2.73 -7.71
N VAL A 23 -5.02 -2.51 -8.14
CA VAL A 23 -3.99 -1.80 -7.36
C VAL A 23 -3.46 -0.62 -8.16
N TYR A 24 -3.36 0.55 -7.52
CA TYR A 24 -2.83 1.78 -8.11
C TYR A 24 -1.56 2.23 -7.40
N LEU A 25 -0.51 2.56 -8.17
CA LEU A 25 0.72 3.15 -7.67
C LEU A 25 0.68 4.68 -7.85
N THR A 26 0.72 5.40 -6.73
CA THR A 26 0.62 6.87 -6.72
C THR A 26 1.81 7.52 -6.03
N GLU A 27 2.24 8.66 -6.55
CA GLU A 27 3.27 9.51 -5.94
C GLU A 27 2.63 10.52 -4.98
N TYR A 28 2.96 10.46 -3.69
CA TYR A 28 2.42 11.37 -2.68
C TYR A 28 3.27 12.64 -2.47
N ARG A 29 4.47 12.72 -3.07
CA ARG A 29 5.39 13.84 -2.90
C ARG A 29 4.76 15.12 -3.45
N GLY A 30 4.80 16.19 -2.65
CA GLY A 30 4.16 17.48 -2.98
C GLY A 30 2.78 17.67 -2.35
N LEU A 31 2.24 16.66 -1.65
CA LEU A 31 1.00 16.79 -0.88
C LEU A 31 1.29 16.99 0.62
N THR A 32 0.48 17.83 1.24
CA THR A 32 0.42 18.01 2.69
C THR A 32 -0.45 16.94 3.35
N VAL A 33 -0.28 16.74 4.66
CA VAL A 33 -1.09 15.76 5.43
C VAL A 33 -2.61 16.01 5.27
N PRO A 34 -3.14 17.25 5.37
CA PRO A 34 -4.56 17.49 5.15
C PRO A 34 -5.06 17.10 3.76
N GLN A 35 -4.25 17.30 2.72
CA GLN A 35 -4.63 16.92 1.35
C GLN A 35 -4.66 15.40 1.17
N ILE A 36 -3.77 14.66 1.83
CA ILE A 36 -3.81 13.19 1.83
C ILE A 36 -5.03 12.67 2.59
N SER A 37 -5.39 13.32 3.71
CA SER A 37 -6.60 12.97 4.46
C SER A 37 -7.86 13.19 3.63
N ASP A 38 -7.98 14.34 2.96
CA ASP A 38 -9.08 14.65 2.05
C ASP A 38 -9.16 13.66 0.88
N LEU A 39 -8.01 13.28 0.29
CA LEU A 39 -7.98 12.23 -0.73
C LEU A 39 -8.50 10.89 -0.21
N ARG A 40 -8.08 10.49 1.01
CA ARG A 40 -8.53 9.23 1.63
C ARG A 40 -10.04 9.23 1.85
N GLU A 41 -10.62 10.36 2.26
CA GLU A 41 -12.08 10.50 2.41
C GLU A 41 -12.79 10.39 1.05
N LYS A 42 -12.24 11.01 0.00
CA LYS A 42 -12.79 11.00 -1.36
C LYS A 42 -12.72 9.64 -2.05
N LEU A 43 -11.70 8.82 -1.77
CA LEU A 43 -11.58 7.45 -2.29
C LEU A 43 -12.67 6.51 -1.75
N GLY A 44 -13.37 6.91 -0.68
CA GLY A 44 -14.46 6.14 -0.10
C GLY A 44 -13.98 5.03 0.84
N ARG A 45 -14.91 4.23 1.33
CA ARG A 45 -14.65 3.21 2.37
C ARG A 45 -14.18 1.87 1.81
N ASP A 46 -14.43 1.62 0.54
CA ASP A 46 -14.11 0.34 -0.11
C ASP A 46 -12.68 0.31 -0.66
N THR A 47 -11.94 1.42 -0.53
CA THR A 47 -10.55 1.55 -1.00
C THR A 47 -9.58 1.68 0.16
N SER A 48 -8.50 0.90 0.12
CA SER A 48 -7.34 1.08 0.99
C SER A 48 -6.31 2.01 0.33
N TYR A 49 -5.89 3.05 1.06
CA TYR A 49 -4.79 3.92 0.64
C TYR A 49 -3.67 3.90 1.69
N THR A 50 -2.49 3.43 1.30
CA THR A 50 -1.34 3.28 2.20
C THR A 50 -0.06 3.76 1.53
N VAL A 51 0.76 4.49 2.29
CA VAL A 51 2.13 4.85 1.89
C VAL A 51 3.07 3.82 2.49
N ALA A 52 3.63 2.95 1.64
CA ALA A 52 4.52 1.87 2.05
C ALA A 52 5.95 2.09 1.54
N LYS A 53 6.92 1.46 2.20
CA LYS A 53 8.30 1.44 1.72
C LYS A 53 8.40 0.61 0.44
N ASN A 54 9.00 1.17 -0.62
CA ASN A 54 9.13 0.55 -1.94
C ASN A 54 9.67 -0.89 -1.91
N THR A 55 10.72 -1.16 -1.12
CA THR A 55 11.27 -2.52 -1.03
C THR A 55 10.27 -3.51 -0.47
N LEU A 56 9.46 -3.11 0.53
CA LEU A 56 8.46 -3.99 1.13
C LEU A 56 7.29 -4.21 0.17
N ALA A 57 6.82 -3.14 -0.48
CA ALA A 57 5.77 -3.23 -1.49
C ALA A 57 6.17 -4.15 -2.66
N ARG A 58 7.43 -4.08 -3.13
CA ARG A 58 7.96 -4.95 -4.20
C ARG A 58 8.00 -6.43 -3.78
N ILE A 59 8.38 -6.71 -2.54
CA ILE A 59 8.38 -8.09 -2.02
C ILE A 59 6.94 -8.60 -1.93
N ALA A 60 6.03 -7.81 -1.36
CA ALA A 60 4.63 -8.17 -1.22
C ALA A 60 3.94 -8.40 -2.57
N ALA A 61 4.18 -7.54 -3.56
CA ALA A 61 3.65 -7.70 -4.91
C ALA A 61 4.11 -9.02 -5.55
N LYS A 62 5.40 -9.36 -5.39
CA LYS A 62 5.95 -10.64 -5.87
C LYS A 62 5.29 -11.84 -5.16
N GLU A 63 5.08 -11.77 -3.85
CA GLU A 63 4.41 -12.82 -3.08
C GLU A 63 2.92 -12.96 -3.42
N ALA A 64 2.28 -11.86 -3.83
CA ALA A 64 0.90 -11.83 -4.31
C ALA A 64 0.74 -12.30 -5.75
N GLY A 65 1.84 -12.53 -6.49
CA GLY A 65 1.80 -12.95 -7.90
C GLY A 65 1.50 -11.80 -8.87
N ILE A 66 1.70 -10.55 -8.45
CA ILE A 66 1.55 -9.37 -9.29
C ILE A 66 2.91 -9.08 -9.94
N GLU A 67 2.99 -9.23 -11.26
CA GLU A 67 4.20 -8.93 -12.06
C GLU A 67 4.05 -7.57 -12.77
N GLY A 68 4.95 -6.63 -12.48
CA GLY A 68 4.98 -5.27 -13.03
C GLY A 68 6.13 -4.41 -12.50
#